data_AF-A0A953PR12-F1
#
_entry.id   AF-A0A953PR12-F1
#
_cell.length_a   1.000
_cell.length_b   1.000
_cell.length_c   1.000
_cell.angle_alpha   90.00
_cell.angle_beta   90.00
_cell.angle_gamma   90.00
#
_symmetry.space_group_name_H-M   'P 1'
#
loop_
_entity.id
_entity.type
_entity.pdbx_description
1 polymer ?
#
loop_
_entity_poly.entity_id
_entity_poly.type
_entity_poly.pdbx_seq_one_letter_code
_entity_poly.pdbx_strand_id
1 'polypeptide(L)' 'MTRITEAVYSKGVLKPADDLGLCEEQRVRLIVETVDEKPEDRAAAIARLKAGIAKMQFFSQGSLPSREELHDRS' A
#
# COMPACT_ATOMS: atom_id res chain seq x y z
N MET A 1 -1.02 33.70 1.13
CA MET A 1 0.06 32.69 1.02
C MET A 1 -0.62 31.37 0.69
N THR A 2 -0.29 30.74 -0.44
CA THR A 2 -1.00 29.54 -0.94
C THR A 2 -0.21 28.30 -0.56
N ARG A 3 -0.86 27.33 0.11
CA ARG A 3 -0.25 26.03 0.47
C ARG A 3 -0.81 24.97 -0.46
N ILE A 4 0.07 24.21 -1.10
CA ILE A 4 -0.30 23.03 -1.90
C ILE A 4 -0.13 21.82 -0.98
N THR A 5 -1.14 20.96 -0.91
CA THR A 5 -1.08 19.68 -0.20
C THR A 5 -1.58 18.59 -1.12
N GLU A 6 -1.02 17.39 -0.98
CA GLU A 6 -1.62 16.21 -1.57
C GLU A 6 -2.82 15.76 -0.74
N ALA A 7 -3.77 15.11 -1.41
CA ALA A 7 -4.96 14.58 -0.78
C ALA A 7 -5.47 13.35 -1.52
N VAL A 8 -6.04 12.41 -0.76
CA VAL A 8 -6.67 11.19 -1.29
C VAL A 8 -8.18 11.38 -1.26
N TYR A 9 -8.80 11.32 -2.43
CA TYR A 9 -10.25 11.27 -2.53
C TYR A 9 -10.74 9.84 -2.28
N SER A 10 -11.45 9.62 -1.17
CA SER A 10 -11.97 8.30 -0.81
C SER A 10 -13.37 8.41 -0.22
N LYS A 11 -14.31 7.58 -0.71
CA LYS A 11 -15.70 7.50 -0.22
C LYS A 11 -16.43 8.86 -0.15
N GLY A 12 -16.21 9.73 -1.14
CA GLY A 12 -16.85 11.05 -1.18
C GLY A 12 -16.17 12.13 -0.33
N VAL A 13 -15.07 11.81 0.34
CA VAL A 13 -14.33 12.75 1.21
C VAL A 13 -12.92 12.94 0.67
N LEU A 14 -12.50 14.20 0.52
CA LEU A 14 -11.13 14.58 0.21
C LEU A 14 -10.31 14.63 1.49
N LYS A 15 -9.37 13.70 1.66
CA LYS A 15 -8.54 13.58 2.86
C LYS A 15 -7.15 14.14 2.57
N PRO A 16 -6.75 15.27 3.17
CA PRO A 16 -5.39 15.78 3.00
C PRO A 16 -4.37 14.81 3.62
N ALA A 17 -3.18 14.72 3.03
CA ALA A 17 -2.09 13.90 3.54
C ALA A 17 -1.56 14.43 4.90
N ASP A 18 -1.57 15.76 5.07
CA ASP A 18 -1.16 16.46 6.28
C ASP A 18 -2.32 17.26 6.88
N ASP A 19 -2.20 17.61 8.16
CA ASP A 19 -3.14 18.55 8.79
C ASP A 19 -3.07 19.93 8.12
N LEU A 20 -4.24 20.41 7.71
CA LEU A 20 -4.42 21.71 7.08
C LEU A 20 -4.55 22.85 8.11
N GLY A 21 -4.89 22.54 9.37
CA GLY A 21 -5.13 23.54 10.42
C GLY A 21 -6.30 24.47 10.11
N LEU A 22 -7.34 23.97 9.44
CA LEU A 22 -8.55 24.73 9.10
C LEU A 22 -9.54 24.76 10.27
N CYS A 23 -10.29 25.85 10.38
CA CYS A 23 -11.44 25.94 11.29
C CYS A 23 -12.71 25.36 10.65
N GLU A 24 -13.68 24.99 11.49
CA GLU A 24 -15.02 24.61 11.01
C GLU A 24 -15.63 25.75 10.17
N GLU A 25 -16.33 25.37 9.08
CA GLU A 25 -16.98 26.29 8.12
C GLU A 25 -16.05 27.28 7.38
N GLN A 26 -14.74 27.10 7.47
CA GLN A 26 -13.78 27.94 6.75
C GLN A 26 -13.87 27.70 5.23
N ARG A 27 -14.20 28.76 4.48
CA ARG A 27 -14.25 28.70 3.01
C ARG A 27 -12.84 28.62 2.43
N VAL A 28 -12.59 27.59 1.62
CA VAL A 28 -11.31 27.37 0.93
C VAL A 28 -11.54 27.19 -0.57
N ARG A 29 -10.51 27.47 -1.37
CA ARG A 29 -10.49 27.18 -2.81
C ARG A 29 -9.74 25.87 -3.03
N LEU A 30 -10.39 24.91 -3.69
CA LEU A 30 -9.76 23.66 -4.10
C LEU A 30 -9.20 23.79 -5.51
N ILE A 31 -7.95 23.36 -5.70
CA ILE A 31 -7.33 23.16 -7.01
C ILE A 31 -6.99 21.67 -7.07
N VAL A 32 -7.57 20.95 -8.03
CA VAL A 32 -7.36 19.51 -8.20
C VAL A 32 -6.39 19.29 -9.34
N GLU A 33 -5.23 18.77 -9.02
CA GLU A 33 -4.26 18.26 -9.98
C GLU A 33 -4.19 16.75 -9.77
N THR A 34 -4.44 15.98 -10.83
CA THR A 34 -4.32 14.52 -10.78
C THR A 34 -2.84 14.16 -10.70
N VAL A 35 -2.44 13.54 -9.60
CA VAL A 35 -1.11 12.94 -9.50
C VAL A 35 -1.16 11.62 -10.26
N ASP A 36 -0.40 11.53 -11.35
CA ASP A 36 -0.15 10.24 -11.98
C ASP A 36 0.63 9.39 -10.97
N GLU A 37 -0.08 8.50 -10.28
CA GLU A 37 0.57 7.30 -9.77
C GLU A 37 1.14 6.61 -10.99
N LYS A 38 2.45 6.78 -11.22
CA LYS A 38 3.17 5.89 -12.11
C LYS A 38 2.85 4.52 -11.55
N PRO A 39 2.10 3.66 -12.27
CA PRO A 39 1.86 2.32 -11.77
C PRO A 39 3.25 1.76 -11.53
N GLU A 40 3.60 1.51 -10.27
CA GLU A 40 4.81 0.78 -9.98
C GLU A 40 4.70 -0.46 -10.85
N ASP A 41 5.60 -0.60 -11.83
CA ASP A 41 5.44 -1.60 -12.86
C ASP A 41 5.24 -2.93 -12.14
N ARG A 42 4.00 -3.44 -12.20
CA ARG A 42 3.60 -4.61 -11.44
C ARG A 42 4.53 -5.77 -11.78
N ALA A 43 5.04 -5.81 -13.02
CA ALA A 43 6.06 -6.76 -13.44
C ALA A 43 7.37 -6.57 -12.67
N ALA A 44 7.85 -5.33 -12.52
CA ALA A 44 9.03 -4.99 -11.73
C ALA A 44 8.85 -5.31 -10.24
N ALA A 45 7.71 -5.02 -9.64
CA ALA A 45 7.40 -5.36 -8.24
C ALA A 45 7.40 -6.88 -8.02
N ILE A 46 6.74 -7.63 -8.93
CA ILE A 46 6.75 -9.10 -8.90
C ILE A 46 8.16 -9.66 -9.11
N ALA A 47 8.96 -9.07 -9.99
CA ALA A 47 10.34 -9.48 -10.23
C ALA A 47 11.21 -9.32 -8.96
N ARG A 48 11.08 -8.18 -8.26
CA ARG A 48 11.77 -7.94 -6.97
C ARG A 48 11.34 -8.96 -5.91
N LEU A 49 10.05 -9.25 -5.80
CA LEU A 49 9.53 -10.24 -4.84
C LEU A 49 10.10 -11.64 -5.13
N LYS A 50 10.06 -12.10 -6.38
CA LYS A 50 10.61 -13.41 -6.79
C LYS A 50 12.11 -13.50 -6.51
N ALA A 51 12.86 -12.45 -6.81
CA ALA A 51 14.29 -12.39 -6.51
C ALA A 51 14.55 -12.46 -5.00
N GLY A 52 13.70 -11.83 -4.18
CA GLY A 52 13.74 -11.95 -2.72
C GLY A 52 13.52 -13.38 -2.26
N ILE A 53 12.43 -14.03 -2.67
CA ILE A 53 12.11 -15.43 -2.31
C ILE A 53 13.25 -16.38 -2.69
N ALA A 54 13.82 -16.22 -3.89
CA ALA A 54 14.95 -17.05 -4.34
C ALA A 54 16.19 -16.89 -3.44
N LYS A 55 16.44 -15.70 -2.90
CA LYS A 55 17.54 -15.43 -1.96
C LYS A 55 17.30 -15.98 -0.57
N MET A 56 16.05 -16.21 -0.17
CA MET A 56 15.73 -16.69 1.17
C MET A 56 16.13 -18.15 1.40
N GLN A 57 16.55 -18.87 0.35
CA GLN A 57 17.02 -20.26 0.41
C GLN A 57 16.08 -21.14 1.23
N PHE A 58 14.77 -21.00 1.02
CA PHE A 58 13.80 -21.88 1.67
C PHE A 58 13.91 -23.28 1.08
N PHE A 59 14.52 -24.19 1.83
CA PHE A 59 14.50 -25.62 1.57
C PHE A 59 13.98 -26.32 2.82
N SER A 60 13.09 -27.29 2.64
CA SER A 60 12.78 -28.25 3.68
C SER A 60 13.74 -29.42 3.54
N GLN A 61 14.26 -29.92 4.66
CA GLN A 61 14.96 -31.20 4.68
C GLN A 61 14.04 -32.24 5.30
N GLY A 62 13.89 -33.38 4.63
CA GLY A 62 12.99 -34.46 5.05
C GLY A 62 11.66 -34.47 4.28
N SER A 63 10.83 -35.47 4.60
CA SER A 63 9.48 -35.59 4.05
C SER A 63 8.64 -34.40 4.50
N LEU A 64 7.92 -33.76 3.57
CA LEU A 64 6.94 -32.75 3.92
C LEU A 64 5.89 -33.36 4.85
N PRO A 65 5.43 -32.62 5.88
CA PRO A 65 4.39 -33.11 6.76
C PRO A 65 3.13 -33.43 5.96
N SER A 66 2.51 -34.54 6.34
CA SER A 66 1.20 -34.94 5.85
C SER A 66 0.13 -33.95 6.28
N ARG A 67 -1.02 -33.99 5.62
CA ARG A 67 -2.14 -33.08 5.91
C ARG A 67 -2.64 -33.24 7.35
N GLU A 68 -2.62 -34.47 7.84
CA GLU A 68 -3.04 -34.85 9.18
C GLU A 68 -2.08 -34.31 10.25
N GLU A 69 -0.77 -34.23 9.95
CA GLU A 69 0.26 -33.66 10.84
C GLU A 69 0.24 -32.12 10.90
N LEU A 70 -0.26 -31.46 9.85
CA LEU A 70 -0.39 -30.00 9.80
C LEU A 70 -1.61 -29.47 10.56
N HIS A 71 -2.61 -30.32 10.80
CA HIS A 71 -3.80 -29.96 11.54
C HIS A 71 -3.72 -30.55 12.94
N ASP A 72 -3.06 -29.82 13.85
CA ASP A 72 -3.12 -30.09 15.28
C ASP A 72 -4.57 -29.82 15.74
N ARG A 73 -5.40 -30.86 15.71
CA ARG A 73 -6.76 -30.83 16.26
C ARG A 73 -6.66 -31.22 17.73
N SER A 74 -6.12 -30.32 18.54
CA SER A 74 -6.30 -30.31 20.00
C SER A 74 -7.35 -29.28 20.40
#